data_AF-A0A3A2Z1H7-F1
#
_entry.id   AF-A0A3A2Z1H7-F1
#
_cell.length_a   1.000
_cell.length_b   1.000
_cell.length_c   1.000
_cell.angle_alpha   90.00
_cell.angle_beta   90.00
_cell.angle_gamma   90.00
#
_symmetry.space_group_name_H-M   'P 1'
#
loop_
_entity.id
_entity.type
_entity.pdbx_description
1 polymer ?
#
loop_
_entity_poly.entity_id
_entity_poly.type
_entity_poly.pdbx_seq_one_letter_code
_entity_poly.pdbx_strand_id
1 'polypeptide(L)' 'MCSPSRDMNATYHAYGHSLVADPSANVSPEAAEKEDIVYKDLDNDTIVNTRKGIPIYTQRRFDLYPDVSGEGG' A
#
# COMPACT_ATOMS: atom_id res chain seq x y z
N MET A 1 4.76 -11.27 0.17
CA MET A 1 4.21 -12.18 1.18
C MET A 1 2.72 -11.87 1.27
N CYS A 2 1.85 -12.83 0.98
CA CYS A 2 0.39 -12.63 0.98
C CYS A 2 -0.21 -13.33 2.20
N SER A 3 -1.28 -12.78 2.78
CA SER A 3 -2.00 -13.42 3.91
C SER A 3 -2.69 -14.71 3.45
N PRO A 4 -2.85 -15.70 4.35
CA PRO A 4 -3.57 -16.94 4.04
C PRO A 4 -5.08 -16.69 3.84
N SER A 5 -5.77 -17.65 3.18
CA SER A 5 -7.23 -17.64 3.08
C SER A 5 -7.90 -17.82 4.45
N ARG A 6 -9.12 -17.32 4.62
CA ARG A 6 -9.87 -17.38 5.88
C ARG A 6 -10.40 -18.80 6.12
N ASP A 7 -9.79 -19.51 7.06
CA ASP A 7 -10.24 -20.82 7.55
C ASP A 7 -10.54 -20.74 9.05
N MET A 8 -11.80 -20.95 9.44
CA MET A 8 -12.24 -20.90 10.84
C MET A 8 -11.78 -22.10 11.68
N ASN A 9 -11.24 -23.15 11.06
CA ASN A 9 -10.66 -24.30 11.76
C ASN A 9 -9.16 -24.12 12.05
N ALA A 10 -8.52 -23.10 11.46
CA ALA A 10 -7.13 -22.79 11.71
C ALA A 10 -6.95 -22.09 13.06
N THR A 11 -5.72 -22.13 13.60
CA THR A 11 -5.33 -21.38 14.81
C THR A 11 -5.24 -19.88 14.55
N TYR A 12 -5.09 -19.47 13.29
CA TYR A 12 -5.10 -18.08 12.86
C TYR A 12 -6.23 -17.86 11.85
N HIS A 13 -7.15 -16.97 12.18
CA HIS A 13 -8.24 -16.57 11.29
C HIS A 13 -7.86 -15.31 10.54
N ALA A 14 -7.60 -15.44 9.24
CA ALA A 14 -7.35 -14.28 8.40
C ALA A 14 -8.54 -13.32 8.44
N TYR A 15 -8.26 -12.03 8.63
CA TYR A 15 -9.28 -10.99 8.68
C TYR A 15 -9.89 -10.72 7.29
N GLY A 16 -9.11 -10.86 6.23
CA GLY A 16 -9.51 -10.49 4.87
C GLY A 16 -9.14 -9.05 4.58
N HIS A 17 -10.06 -8.27 4.01
CA HIS A 17 -9.88 -6.83 3.78
C HIS A 17 -8.70 -6.46 2.87
N SER A 18 -8.45 -7.29 1.87
CA SER A 18 -7.49 -6.93 0.81
C SER A 18 -7.94 -5.66 0.11
N LEU A 19 -7.05 -4.67 0.01
CA LEU A 19 -7.40 -3.36 -0.52
C LEU A 19 -6.33 -2.79 -1.46
N VAL A 20 -6.76 -1.88 -2.32
CA VAL A 20 -5.88 -1.04 -3.13
C VAL A 20 -6.07 0.41 -2.67
N ALA A 21 -4.97 1.12 -2.43
CA ALA A 21 -4.98 2.54 -2.07
C ALA A 21 -4.20 3.35 -3.10
N ASP A 22 -4.70 4.54 -3.42
CA ASP A 22 -4.02 5.48 -4.31
C ASP A 22 -2.97 6.34 -3.57
N PRO A 23 -2.13 7.11 -4.30
CA PRO A 23 -1.11 7.97 -3.68
C PRO A 23 -1.66 9.08 -2.77
N SER A 24 -2.96 9.35 -2.84
CA SER A 24 -3.68 10.33 -2.01
C SER A 24 -4.36 9.66 -0.80
N ALA A 25 -4.02 8.40 -0.52
CA ALA A 25 -4.58 7.57 0.54
C ALA A 25 -6.07 7.24 0.38
N ASN A 26 -6.63 7.36 -0.83
CA ASN A 26 -7.99 6.89 -1.08
C ASN A 26 -7.98 5.37 -1.24
N VAL A 27 -8.78 4.67 -0.44
CA VAL A 27 -8.93 3.22 -0.50
C VAL A 27 -10.05 2.86 -1.48
N SER A 28 -9.71 2.14 -2.55
CA SER A 28 -10.67 1.58 -3.49
C SER A 28 -9.99 0.64 -4.50
N PRO A 29 -10.43 -0.63 -4.63
CA PRO A 29 -11.45 -1.35 -3.87
C PRO A 29 -10.90 -1.96 -2.57
N GLU A 30 -11.80 -2.35 -1.66
CA GLU A 30 -11.52 -3.15 -0.46
C GLU A 30 -12.45 -4.38 -0.46
N ALA A 31 -11.87 -5.56 -0.28
CA ALA A 31 -12.60 -6.82 -0.15
C ALA A 31 -13.18 -6.99 1.26
N ALA A 32 -14.08 -7.96 1.46
CA ALA A 32 -14.62 -8.28 2.78
C ALA A 32 -13.85 -9.43 3.46
N GLU A 33 -14.44 -10.02 4.50
CA GLU A 33 -13.93 -11.22 5.16
C GLU A 33 -14.15 -12.51 4.35
N LYS A 34 -15.10 -12.50 3.40
CA LYS A 34 -15.46 -13.66 2.57
C LYS A 34 -14.63 -13.74 1.30
N GLU A 35 -14.65 -14.90 0.66
CA GLU A 35 -14.03 -15.10 -0.65
C GLU A 35 -14.62 -14.10 -1.66
N ASP A 36 -13.74 -13.30 -2.25
CA ASP A 36 -14.10 -12.25 -3.21
C ASP A 36 -12.91 -11.95 -4.12
N ILE A 37 -13.19 -11.39 -5.30
CA ILE A 37 -12.17 -10.92 -6.25
C ILE A 37 -12.42 -9.46 -6.55
N VAL A 38 -11.49 -8.61 -6.11
CA VAL A 38 -11.54 -7.17 -6.36
C VAL A 38 -10.58 -6.78 -7.51
N TYR A 39 -11.05 -5.92 -8.41
CA TYR A 39 -10.29 -5.43 -9.55
C TYR A 39 -10.13 -3.91 -9.50
N LYS A 40 -8.96 -3.42 -9.90
CA LYS A 40 -8.68 -1.99 -10.02
C LYS A 40 -7.73 -1.73 -11.18
N ASP A 41 -8.17 -0.90 -12.12
CA ASP A 41 -7.28 -0.36 -13.14
C ASP A 41 -6.42 0.76 -12.53
N LEU A 42 -5.11 0.70 -12.78
CA LEU A 42 -4.14 1.67 -12.27
C LEU A 42 -3.79 2.67 -13.36
N ASP A 43 -3.93 3.95 -13.03
CA ASP A 43 -3.48 5.07 -13.85
C ASP A 43 -2.12 5.58 -13.33
N ASN A 44 -1.12 5.60 -14.21
CA ASN A 44 0.20 6.12 -13.86
C ASN A 44 0.22 7.64 -13.68
N ASP A 45 -0.69 8.36 -14.35
CA ASP A 45 -0.74 9.81 -14.28
C ASP A 45 -1.12 10.28 -12.86
N THR A 46 -1.95 9.52 -12.15
CA THR A 46 -2.25 9.77 -10.72
C THR A 46 -0.99 9.84 -9.86
N ILE A 47 -0.03 8.94 -10.06
CA ILE A 47 1.22 8.93 -9.29
C ILE A 47 2.07 10.15 -9.61
N VAL A 48 2.22 10.46 -10.90
CA VAL A 48 3.03 11.60 -11.37
C VAL A 48 2.46 12.92 -10.84
N ASN A 49 1.15 13.09 -10.93
CA ASN A 49 0.47 14.31 -10.52
C ASN A 49 0.54 14.51 -8.99
N THR A 50 0.25 13.47 -8.19
CA THR A 50 0.34 13.58 -6.72
C THR A 50 1.77 13.91 -6.27
N ARG A 51 2.80 13.28 -6.85
CA ARG A 51 4.21 13.55 -6.51
C ARG A 51 4.70 14.93 -6.95
N LYS A 52 4.14 15.50 -8.02
CA LYS A 52 4.39 16.90 -8.41
C LYS A 52 3.74 17.87 -7.44
N GLY A 53 2.53 17.57 -6.96
CA GLY A 53 1.81 18.40 -5.99
C GLY A 53 2.45 18.40 -4.60
N ILE A 54 3.02 17.26 -4.18
CA ILE A 54 3.66 17.08 -2.87
C ILE A 54 5.07 16.49 -3.07
N PRO A 55 6.09 17.32 -3.38
CA PRO A 55 7.42 16.87 -3.76
C PRO A 55 8.29 16.49 -2.55
N ILE A 56 7.89 15.46 -1.80
CA ILE A 56 8.59 15.02 -0.59
C ILE A 56 10.03 14.60 -0.90
N TYR A 57 10.29 14.02 -2.08
CA TYR A 57 11.62 13.57 -2.49
C TYR A 57 12.69 14.67 -2.42
N THR A 58 12.34 15.92 -2.74
CA THR A 58 13.28 17.06 -2.67
C THR A 58 13.30 17.74 -1.30
N GLN A 59 12.34 17.42 -0.43
CA GLN A 59 12.15 18.06 0.87
C GLN A 59 12.67 17.21 2.04
N ARG A 60 13.11 15.96 1.80
CA ARG A 60 13.72 15.10 2.82
C ARG A 60 15.02 15.72 3.37
N ARG A 61 15.13 15.79 4.70
CA ARG A 61 16.28 16.33 5.43
C ARG A 61 17.32 15.25 5.71
N PHE A 62 18.10 14.90 4.70
CA PHE A 62 19.17 13.89 4.82
C PHE A 62 20.34 14.31 5.72
N ASP A 63 20.44 15.60 6.02
CA ASP A 63 21.37 16.16 6.99
C ASP A 63 21.00 15.84 8.45
N LEU A 64 19.72 15.58 8.72
CA LEU A 64 19.22 15.19 10.05
C LEU A 64 18.92 13.69 10.14
N TYR A 65 18.38 13.11 9.06
CA TYR A 65 17.98 11.72 9.00
C TYR A 65 18.69 11.04 7.82
N PRO A 66 19.73 10.22 8.09
CA PRO A 66 20.45 9.50 7.05
C PRO A 66 19.52 8.63 6.19
N ASP A 67 19.90 8.43 4.92
CA ASP A 67 19.12 7.57 4.04
C ASP A 67 19.29 6.10 4.40
N VAL A 68 18.23 5.48 4.88
CA VAL A 68 18.22 4.07 5.31
C VAL A 68 18.12 3.08 4.16
N SER A 69 17.91 3.54 2.92
CA SER A 69 17.90 2.69 1.72
C SER A 69 19.27 2.49 1.07
N GLY A 70 20.32 3.16 1.56
CA GLY A 70 21.69 2.92 1.10
C GLY A 70 22.27 1.60 1.64
N GLU A 71 23.25 1.03 0.94
CA GLU A 71 24.00 -0.16 1.40
C GLU A 71 24.73 0.15 2.72
N GLY A 72 24.13 -0.23 3.85
CA GLY A 72 24.74 -0.05 5.17
C GLY A 72 23.80 -0.13 6.37
N GLY A 73 22.66 -0.83 6.22
CA GLY A 73 21.79 -1.22 7.34
C GLY A 73 22.22 -2.54 7.96
#